data_AF-A0A182S7H5-F1
#
_entry.id   AF-A0A182S7H5-F1
#
_cell.length_a   1.000
_cell.length_b   1.000
_cell.length_c   1.000
_cell.angle_alpha   90.00
_cell.angle_beta   90.00
_cell.angle_gamma   90.00
#
_symmetry.space_group_name_H-M   'P 1'
#
loop_
_entity.id
_entity.type
_entity.pdbx_description
1 polymer ?
#
loop_
_entity_poly.entity_id
_entity_poly.type
_entity_poly.pdbx_seq_one_letter_code
_entity_poly.pdbx_strand_id
1 'polypeptide(L)'
;QGDAVHKIVFVAFFQGEQLKSRVKKVCAGYHASLYPCPNEYSEREEMLRGVRTRIEDLKMVLGQTQDQRQRVLLNVAKEVPNWEIIVKKVKAIYHTLNMFNVDVSKKCLFGEAWVPTTGLQDVKTALVNGSAAVGSAVPSFLNIIATDEDPPTYNRTNKFTRGFQNLIESYGIATYREANPALYTIITFPFLFAIMFGDLGHGMILFLLGMWMVLWEKTLDKNKEEIWQLFFGGRYIILLMGIFSMYTGFVYNDLFSKGMNIFGSAWSINYNASTVMTNKELQLNPGSIDYKTDIYPVGLDPVWMLATNKIIFLNSFKMKLSIIFGVVHMIFGVCMSVVNHNFFRKRI
;
A
#
# COMPACT_ATOMS: atom_id res chain seq x y z
N GLN A 1 -8.39 -18.62 30.38
CA GLN A 1 -9.61 -19.33 29.94
C GLN A 1 -9.31 -20.80 30.06
N GLY A 2 -10.10 -21.55 30.83
CA GLY A 2 -9.94 -23.01 30.89
C GLY A 2 -10.63 -23.64 29.68
N ASP A 3 -9.98 -24.62 29.06
CA ASP A 3 -10.56 -25.34 27.94
C ASP A 3 -11.83 -26.08 28.36
N ALA A 4 -12.78 -26.17 27.43
CA ALA A 4 -13.99 -26.95 27.61
C ALA A 4 -13.64 -28.44 27.55
N VAL A 5 -13.27 -29.01 28.70
CA VAL A 5 -12.93 -30.43 28.84
C VAL A 5 -14.16 -31.21 29.31
N HIS A 6 -14.51 -32.27 28.58
CA HIS A 6 -15.51 -33.23 29.04
C HIS A 6 -14.98 -34.00 30.25
N LYS A 7 -15.62 -33.82 31.40
CA LYS A 7 -15.29 -34.52 32.65
C LYS A 7 -16.27 -35.65 32.89
N ILE A 8 -15.76 -36.81 33.31
CA ILE A 8 -16.55 -37.97 33.70
C ILE A 8 -16.67 -37.99 35.23
N VAL A 9 -17.87 -38.26 35.74
CA VAL A 9 -18.13 -38.47 37.16
C VAL A 9 -18.13 -39.97 37.45
N PHE A 10 -17.38 -40.39 38.47
CA PHE A 10 -17.36 -41.79 38.92
C PHE A 10 -17.53 -41.86 40.44
N VAL A 11 -18.03 -42.98 40.93
CA VAL A 11 -18.21 -43.26 42.36
C VAL A 11 -17.41 -44.52 42.71
N ALA A 12 -16.62 -44.47 43.78
CA ALA A 12 -15.85 -45.61 44.27
C ALA A 12 -16.33 -45.99 45.66
N PHE A 13 -16.81 -47.22 45.83
CA PHE A 13 -17.20 -47.79 47.11
C PHE A 13 -16.02 -48.58 47.70
N PHE A 14 -15.70 -48.33 48.97
CA PHE A 14 -14.67 -49.05 49.71
C PHE A 14 -15.09 -49.17 51.18
N GLN A 15 -14.69 -50.26 51.83
CA GLN A 15 -14.96 -50.49 53.25
C GLN A 15 -13.64 -50.39 54.04
N GLY A 16 -13.56 -49.44 54.97
CA GLY A 16 -12.38 -49.21 55.82
C GLY A 16 -11.63 -47.89 55.56
N GLU A 17 -11.13 -47.27 56.62
CA GLU A 17 -10.50 -45.94 56.56
C GLU A 17 -9.14 -45.92 55.85
N GLN A 18 -8.36 -47.02 55.94
CA GLN A 18 -7.07 -47.11 55.28
C GLN A 18 -7.21 -47.05 53.75
N LEU A 19 -8.22 -47.74 53.18
CA LEU A 19 -8.54 -47.71 51.75
C LEU A 19 -9.00 -46.31 51.29
N LYS A 20 -9.82 -45.62 52.10
CA LYS A 20 -10.24 -44.23 51.84
C LYS A 20 -9.04 -43.30 51.61
N SER A 21 -8.02 -43.40 52.47
CA SER A 21 -6.82 -42.57 52.37
C SER A 21 -6.00 -42.85 51.10
N ARG A 22 -5.90 -44.13 50.70
CA ARG A 22 -5.20 -44.54 49.47
C ARG A 22 -5.93 -44.06 48.22
N VAL A 23 -7.25 -44.24 48.15
CA VAL A 23 -8.07 -43.78 47.01
C VAL A 23 -7.99 -42.25 46.85
N LYS A 24 -8.06 -41.48 47.96
CA LYS A 24 -7.90 -40.03 47.90
C LYS A 24 -6.55 -39.60 47.31
N LYS A 25 -5.45 -40.30 47.65
CA LYS A 25 -4.12 -40.03 47.08
C LYS A 25 -4.06 -40.32 45.57
N VAL A 26 -4.69 -41.40 45.12
CA VAL A 26 -4.79 -41.74 43.69
C VAL A 26 -5.61 -40.68 42.94
N CYS A 27 -6.79 -40.30 43.46
CA CYS A 27 -7.61 -39.24 42.86
C CYS A 27 -6.87 -37.90 42.79
N ALA A 28 -6.11 -37.53 43.83
CA ALA A 28 -5.29 -36.32 43.82
C ALA A 28 -4.15 -36.41 42.77
N GLY A 29 -3.53 -37.57 42.60
CA GLY A 29 -2.48 -37.81 41.61
C GLY A 29 -2.96 -37.68 40.16
N TYR A 30 -4.23 -38.00 39.89
CA TYR A 30 -4.88 -37.81 38.58
C TYR A 30 -5.64 -36.47 38.47
N HIS A 31 -5.44 -35.53 39.41
CA HIS A 31 -6.12 -34.23 39.45
C HIS A 31 -7.66 -34.31 39.46
N ALA A 32 -8.23 -35.38 40.02
CA ALA A 32 -9.67 -35.54 40.19
C ALA A 32 -10.19 -34.68 41.35
N SER A 33 -11.22 -33.88 41.11
CA SER A 33 -11.89 -33.07 42.13
C SER A 33 -12.85 -33.93 42.94
N LEU A 34 -12.62 -34.02 44.26
CA LEU A 34 -13.44 -34.80 45.19
C LEU A 34 -14.52 -33.91 45.83
N TYR A 35 -15.78 -34.34 45.80
CA TYR A 35 -16.89 -33.65 46.43
C TYR A 35 -17.46 -34.48 47.60
N PRO A 36 -17.75 -33.87 48.76
CA PRO A 36 -18.44 -34.57 49.84
C PRO A 36 -19.90 -34.82 49.46
N CYS A 37 -20.38 -36.06 49.65
CA CYS A 37 -21.77 -36.45 49.42
C CYS A 37 -22.34 -37.04 50.72
N PRO A 38 -23.43 -36.50 51.29
CA PRO A 38 -24.09 -37.06 52.47
C PRO A 38 -24.59 -38.49 52.24
N ASN A 39 -24.82 -39.25 53.30
CA ASN A 39 -25.29 -40.63 53.18
C ASN A 39 -26.82 -40.71 53.08
N GLU A 40 -27.53 -39.82 53.76
CA GLU A 40 -28.99 -39.77 53.80
C GLU A 40 -29.58 -39.01 52.60
N TYR A 41 -30.76 -39.44 52.16
CA TYR A 41 -31.47 -38.81 51.05
C TYR A 41 -31.94 -37.38 51.38
N SER A 42 -32.45 -37.18 52.60
CA SER A 42 -32.88 -35.88 53.16
C SER A 42 -31.76 -34.84 53.14
N GLU A 43 -30.58 -35.18 53.68
CA GLU A 43 -29.41 -34.29 53.72
C GLU A 43 -28.87 -33.96 52.32
N ARG A 44 -28.93 -34.91 51.37
CA ARG A 44 -28.58 -34.66 49.96
C ARG A 44 -29.51 -33.65 49.31
N GLU A 45 -30.82 -33.76 49.54
CA GLU A 45 -31.79 -32.79 49.01
C GLU A 45 -31.57 -31.39 49.58
N GLU A 46 -31.23 -31.26 50.86
CA GLU A 46 -30.92 -29.99 51.49
C GLU A 46 -29.63 -29.37 50.91
N MET A 47 -28.57 -30.17 50.76
CA MET A 47 -27.32 -29.72 50.13
C MET A 47 -27.55 -29.28 48.68
N LEU A 48 -28.34 -30.03 47.91
CA LEU A 48 -28.69 -29.67 46.53
C LEU A 48 -29.47 -28.35 46.47
N ARG A 49 -30.42 -28.13 47.38
CA ARG A 49 -31.14 -26.86 47.49
C ARG A 49 -30.20 -25.70 47.81
N GLY A 50 -29.30 -25.85 48.79
CA GLY A 50 -28.33 -24.83 49.16
C GLY A 50 -27.29 -24.52 48.08
N VAL A 51 -26.88 -25.53 47.30
CA VAL A 51 -25.98 -25.31 46.15
C VAL A 51 -26.70 -24.59 45.02
N ARG A 52 -27.97 -24.93 44.75
CA ARG A 52 -28.78 -24.23 43.73
C ARG A 52 -28.97 -22.75 44.05
N THR A 53 -29.33 -22.41 45.28
CA THR A 53 -29.49 -21.00 45.69
C THR A 53 -28.17 -20.22 45.57
N ARG A 54 -27.05 -20.80 46.05
CA ARG A 54 -25.72 -20.19 45.87
C ARG A 54 -25.33 -19.99 44.41
N ILE A 55 -25.67 -20.94 43.53
CA ILE A 55 -25.43 -20.82 42.09
C ILE A 55 -26.25 -19.67 41.50
N GLU A 56 -27.50 -19.50 41.92
CA GLU A 56 -28.36 -18.39 41.48
C GLU A 56 -27.83 -17.04 41.95
N ASP A 57 -27.43 -16.93 43.23
CA ASP A 57 -26.81 -15.72 43.78
C ASP A 57 -25.51 -15.36 43.04
N LEU A 58 -24.63 -16.33 42.82
CA LEU A 58 -23.39 -16.13 42.08
C LEU A 58 -23.63 -15.72 40.63
N LYS A 59 -24.64 -16.30 39.97
CA LYS A 59 -25.04 -15.88 38.62
C LYS A 59 -25.56 -14.45 38.60
N MET A 60 -26.33 -14.04 39.62
CA MET A 60 -26.80 -12.66 39.74
C MET A 60 -25.64 -11.68 39.91
N VAL A 61 -24.70 -11.96 40.81
CA VAL A 61 -23.50 -11.13 41.02
C VAL A 61 -22.63 -11.08 39.76
N LEU A 62 -22.46 -12.21 39.07
CA LEU A 62 -21.68 -12.27 37.83
C LEU A 62 -22.35 -11.46 36.70
N GLY A 63 -23.67 -11.50 36.60
CA GLY A 63 -24.43 -10.64 35.67
C GLY A 63 -24.25 -9.16 35.98
N GLN A 64 -24.44 -8.75 37.24
CA GLN A 64 -24.28 -7.35 37.66
C GLN A 64 -22.86 -6.82 37.44
N THR A 65 -21.83 -7.62 37.76
CA THR A 65 -20.43 -7.24 37.55
C THR A 65 -20.08 -7.16 36.06
N GLN A 66 -20.62 -8.05 35.24
CA GLN A 66 -20.48 -7.99 33.79
C GLN A 66 -21.13 -6.72 33.21
N ASP A 67 -22.33 -6.36 33.67
CA ASP A 67 -23.03 -5.15 33.23
C ASP A 67 -22.28 -3.88 33.66
N GLN A 68 -21.81 -3.81 34.90
CA GLN A 68 -20.99 -2.71 35.39
C GLN A 68 -19.72 -2.58 34.56
N ARG A 69 -19.01 -3.68 34.32
CA ARG A 69 -17.81 -3.70 33.47
C ARG A 69 -18.13 -3.20 32.07
N GLN A 70 -19.22 -3.65 31.45
CA GLN A 70 -19.62 -3.22 30.10
C GLN A 70 -19.94 -1.72 30.07
N ARG A 71 -20.65 -1.19 31.07
CA ARG A 71 -20.94 0.25 31.16
C ARG A 71 -19.66 1.08 31.26
N VAL A 72 -18.72 0.68 32.12
CA VAL A 72 -17.43 1.36 32.26
C VAL A 72 -16.64 1.29 30.96
N LEU A 73 -16.55 0.11 30.33
CA LEU A 73 -15.83 -0.08 29.07
C LEU A 73 -16.43 0.75 27.94
N LEU A 74 -17.76 0.84 27.83
CA LEU A 74 -18.42 1.65 26.80
C LEU A 74 -18.17 3.15 27.00
N ASN A 75 -18.09 3.62 28.24
CA ASN A 75 -17.76 5.01 28.53
C ASN A 75 -16.28 5.30 28.20
N VAL A 76 -15.37 4.42 28.62
CA VAL A 76 -13.93 4.58 28.35
C VAL A 76 -13.63 4.48 26.86
N ALA A 77 -14.26 3.55 26.14
CA ALA A 77 -14.03 3.34 24.70
C ALA A 77 -14.34 4.57 23.84
N LYS A 78 -15.23 5.46 24.29
CA LYS A 78 -15.53 6.72 23.61
C LYS A 78 -14.38 7.74 23.72
N GLU A 79 -13.72 7.78 24.88
CA GLU A 79 -12.66 8.77 25.18
C GLU A 79 -11.26 8.29 24.79
N VAL A 80 -11.02 6.97 24.71
CA VAL A 80 -9.71 6.39 24.40
C VAL A 80 -9.06 6.98 23.13
N PRO A 81 -9.75 7.15 21.98
CA PRO A 81 -9.13 7.72 20.79
C PRO A 81 -8.62 9.14 21.02
N ASN A 82 -9.35 9.95 21.80
CA ASN A 82 -8.94 11.32 22.13
C ASN A 82 -7.72 11.32 23.07
N TRP A 83 -7.75 10.51 24.13
CA TRP A 83 -6.62 10.36 25.05
C TRP A 83 -5.36 9.85 24.34
N GLU A 84 -5.51 8.90 23.40
CA GLU A 84 -4.40 8.39 22.61
C GLU A 84 -3.75 9.50 21.77
N ILE A 85 -4.55 10.37 21.14
CA ILE A 85 -4.04 11.52 20.38
C ILE A 85 -3.30 12.49 21.30
N ILE A 86 -3.85 12.81 22.48
CA ILE A 86 -3.24 13.72 23.45
C ILE A 86 -1.89 13.16 23.92
N VAL A 87 -1.85 11.90 24.36
CA VAL A 87 -0.62 11.26 24.85
C VAL A 87 0.44 11.18 23.75
N LYS A 88 0.06 10.83 22.52
CA LYS A 88 1.01 10.81 21.39
C LYS A 88 1.57 12.18 21.07
N LYS A 89 0.74 13.23 21.08
CA LYS A 89 1.19 14.62 20.87
C LYS A 89 2.14 15.08 21.97
N VAL A 90 1.78 14.87 23.23
CA VAL A 90 2.61 15.25 24.38
C VAL A 90 3.95 14.50 24.34
N LYS A 91 3.93 13.19 24.05
CA LYS A 91 5.16 12.40 23.88
C LYS A 91 6.04 12.94 22.75
N ALA A 92 5.46 13.29 21.60
CA ALA A 92 6.20 13.87 20.48
C ALA A 92 6.84 15.22 20.85
N ILE A 93 6.11 16.09 21.56
CA ILE A 93 6.63 17.38 22.03
C ILE A 93 7.83 17.17 22.97
N TYR A 94 7.71 16.32 23.99
CA TYR A 94 8.82 16.04 24.90
C TYR A 94 10.01 15.39 24.19
N HIS A 95 9.75 14.52 23.21
CA HIS A 95 10.82 13.94 22.40
C HIS A 95 11.56 15.01 21.58
N THR A 96 10.85 15.97 21.00
CA THR A 96 11.48 17.12 20.31
C THR A 96 12.23 18.04 21.26
N LEU A 97 11.67 18.33 22.45
CA LEU A 97 12.34 19.15 23.47
C LEU A 97 13.63 18.49 23.97
N ASN A 98 13.68 17.16 24.03
CA ASN A 98 14.90 16.42 24.39
C ASN A 98 16.02 16.53 23.35
N MET A 99 15.73 16.95 22.11
CA MET A 99 16.75 17.22 21.09
C MET A 99 17.34 18.63 21.22
N PHE A 100 16.77 19.50 22.06
CA PHE A 100 17.28 20.84 22.29
C PHE A 100 18.32 20.89 23.40
N ASN A 101 19.26 21.83 23.26
CA ASN A 101 20.26 22.11 24.28
C ASN A 101 19.70 23.06 25.33
N VAL A 102 19.99 22.77 26.59
CA VAL A 102 19.56 23.58 27.74
C VAL A 102 20.64 24.58 28.10
N ASP A 103 20.30 25.87 28.11
CA ASP A 103 21.17 26.90 28.69
C ASP A 103 20.84 27.07 30.19
N VAL A 104 21.79 26.63 31.04
CA VAL A 104 21.67 26.67 32.49
C VAL A 104 21.57 28.11 33.01
N SER A 105 22.14 29.08 32.31
CA SER A 105 22.19 30.48 32.77
C SER A 105 20.88 31.22 32.54
N LYS A 106 20.24 31.02 31.38
CA LYS A 106 19.02 31.76 30.99
C LYS A 106 17.72 30.98 31.19
N LYS A 107 17.80 29.69 31.57
CA LYS A 107 16.65 28.75 31.59
C LYS A 107 15.92 28.75 30.24
N CYS A 108 16.66 28.88 29.14
CA CYS A 108 16.15 28.85 27.78
C CYS A 108 16.61 27.57 27.08
N LEU A 109 15.81 27.11 26.11
CA LEU A 109 16.17 26.01 25.22
C LEU A 109 16.65 26.58 23.89
N PHE A 110 17.74 26.05 23.38
CA PHE A 110 18.28 26.38 22.07
C PHE A 110 18.25 25.15 21.17
N GLY A 111 17.78 25.33 19.94
CA GLY A 111 17.67 24.27 18.96
C GLY A 111 17.94 24.82 17.56
N GLU A 112 18.64 24.03 16.77
CA GLU A 112 18.87 24.29 15.35
C GLU A 112 17.94 23.38 14.54
N ALA A 113 17.33 23.92 13.48
CA ALA A 113 16.39 23.18 12.66
C ALA A 113 16.43 23.65 11.21
N TRP A 114 16.28 22.70 10.29
CA TRP A 114 16.14 22.98 8.88
C TRP A 114 14.71 23.44 8.56
N VAL A 115 14.59 24.63 7.97
CA VAL A 115 13.30 25.22 7.58
C VAL A 115 13.36 25.62 6.10
N PRO A 116 12.36 25.24 5.27
CA PRO A 116 12.31 25.70 3.89
C PRO A 116 12.15 27.22 3.87
N THR A 117 12.94 27.91 3.03
CA THR A 117 12.95 29.39 2.95
C THR A 117 11.57 29.98 2.69
N THR A 118 10.70 29.26 1.97
CA THR A 118 9.32 29.69 1.70
C THR A 118 8.40 29.68 2.92
N GLY A 119 8.69 28.85 3.92
CA GLY A 119 7.88 28.69 5.14
C GLY A 119 8.40 29.49 6.35
N LEU A 120 9.42 30.33 6.16
CA LEU A 120 10.07 31.05 7.26
C LEU A 120 9.12 32.03 7.97
N GLN A 121 8.20 32.66 7.24
CA GLN A 121 7.19 33.55 7.82
C GLN A 121 6.15 32.79 8.66
N ASP A 122 5.75 31.59 8.22
CA ASP A 122 4.80 30.74 8.94
C ASP A 122 5.38 30.30 10.28
N VAL A 123 6.67 29.95 10.31
CA VAL A 123 7.36 29.62 11.56
C VAL A 123 7.45 30.86 12.48
N LYS A 124 7.82 32.03 11.95
CA LYS A 124 7.93 33.26 12.75
C LYS A 124 6.58 33.65 13.38
N THR A 125 5.50 33.57 12.62
CA THR A 125 4.14 33.86 13.12
C THR A 125 3.70 32.83 14.16
N ALA A 126 4.00 31.53 13.96
CA ALA A 126 3.72 30.50 14.95
C ALA A 126 4.46 30.73 16.29
N LEU A 127 5.73 31.15 16.25
CA LEU A 127 6.50 31.49 17.45
C LEU A 127 5.89 32.68 18.21
N VAL A 128 5.50 33.74 17.50
CA VAL A 128 4.87 34.93 18.11
C VAL A 128 3.54 34.56 18.75
N ASN A 129 2.69 33.80 18.05
CA ASN A 129 1.40 33.36 18.57
C ASN A 129 1.55 32.45 19.79
N GLY A 130 2.55 31.55 19.78
CA GLY A 130 2.85 30.69 20.92
C GLY A 130 3.31 31.47 22.16
N SER A 131 4.17 32.48 21.96
CA SER A 131 4.62 33.37 23.04
C SER A 131 3.47 34.21 23.60
N ALA A 132 2.60 34.75 22.74
CA ALA A 132 1.43 35.53 23.13
C ALA A 132 0.41 34.70 23.94
N ALA A 133 0.18 33.43 23.56
CA ALA A 133 -0.74 32.55 24.26
C ALA A 133 -0.30 32.22 25.71
N VAL A 134 1.02 32.19 25.96
CA VAL A 134 1.61 31.92 27.28
C VAL A 134 1.73 33.20 28.12
N GLY A 135 1.62 34.39 27.52
CA GLY A 135 1.81 35.67 28.20
C GLY A 135 3.25 35.90 28.68
N SER A 136 4.22 35.25 28.04
CA SER A 136 5.64 35.40 28.41
C SER A 136 6.17 36.77 27.96
N ALA A 137 6.92 37.44 28.84
CA ALA A 137 7.59 38.69 28.51
C ALA A 137 8.78 38.50 27.56
N VAL A 138 9.31 37.27 27.44
CA VAL A 138 10.43 36.96 26.55
C VAL A 138 9.87 36.46 25.21
N PRO A 139 10.06 37.22 24.11
CA PRO A 139 9.64 36.78 22.79
C PRO A 139 10.52 35.62 22.32
N SER A 140 9.91 34.55 21.82
CA SER A 140 10.63 33.52 21.08
C SER A 140 11.14 34.12 19.79
N PHE A 141 12.46 34.07 19.56
CA PHE A 141 13.08 34.63 18.36
C PHE A 141 13.70 33.52 17.51
N LEU A 142 13.71 33.73 16.19
CA LEU A 142 14.34 32.87 15.21
C LEU A 142 15.51 33.64 14.60
N ASN A 143 16.68 33.00 14.56
CA ASN A 143 17.86 33.54 13.90
C ASN A 143 18.23 32.65 12.71
N ILE A 144 18.65 33.26 11.60
CA ILE A 144 19.11 32.55 10.41
C ILE A 144 20.61 32.37 10.55
N ILE A 145 21.06 31.12 10.64
CA ILE A 145 22.47 30.77 10.75
C ILE A 145 22.97 30.34 9.38
N ALA A 146 24.14 30.83 8.97
CA ALA A 146 24.86 30.32 7.81
C ALA A 146 25.69 29.11 8.26
N THR A 147 25.54 27.99 7.57
CA THR A 147 26.28 26.75 7.82
C THR A 147 26.79 26.18 6.49
N ASP A 148 27.90 25.46 6.56
CA ASP A 148 28.49 24.72 5.42
C ASP A 148 27.98 23.27 5.37
N GLU A 149 27.10 22.85 6.30
CA GLU A 149 26.48 21.53 6.27
C GLU A 149 25.50 21.37 5.10
N ASP A 150 25.46 20.17 4.52
CA ASP A 150 24.54 19.85 3.43
C ASP A 150 23.08 19.82 3.94
N PRO A 151 22.22 20.73 3.45
CA PRO A 151 20.83 20.76 3.88
C PRO A 151 20.03 19.57 3.32
N PRO A 152 18.96 19.13 4.01
CA PRO A 152 18.11 18.06 3.53
C PRO A 152 17.32 18.46 2.29
N THR A 153 17.09 17.49 1.40
CA THR A 153 16.27 17.68 0.19
C THR A 153 14.78 17.59 0.53
N TYR A 154 14.01 18.60 0.15
CA TYR A 154 12.56 18.64 0.33
C TYR A 154 11.85 18.80 -1.02
N ASN A 155 11.10 17.78 -1.42
CA ASN A 155 10.27 17.78 -2.62
C ASN A 155 8.80 17.97 -2.25
N ARG A 156 8.15 18.99 -2.83
CA ARG A 156 6.70 19.19 -2.65
C ARG A 156 5.93 18.14 -3.45
N THR A 157 5.36 17.17 -2.75
CA THR A 157 4.51 16.15 -3.37
C THR A 157 3.04 16.49 -3.27
N ASN A 158 2.32 16.31 -4.37
CA ASN A 158 0.86 16.28 -4.37
C ASN A 158 0.39 14.83 -4.25
N LYS A 159 -0.91 14.65 -4.04
CA LYS A 159 -1.56 13.34 -4.00
C LYS A 159 -1.22 12.43 -5.20
N PHE A 160 -1.09 13.03 -6.38
CA PHE A 160 -0.71 12.35 -7.62
C PHE A 160 0.80 12.01 -7.67
N THR A 161 1.67 12.97 -7.36
CA THR A 161 3.13 12.81 -7.51
C THR A 161 3.78 12.02 -6.39
N ARG A 162 3.11 11.86 -5.23
CA ARG A 162 3.65 11.12 -4.07
C ARG A 162 4.03 9.68 -4.41
N GLY A 163 3.21 8.98 -5.20
CA GLY A 163 3.50 7.60 -5.60
C GLY A 163 4.79 7.49 -6.43
N PHE A 164 4.97 8.38 -7.40
CA PHE A 164 6.16 8.43 -8.25
C PHE A 164 7.41 8.88 -7.48
N GLN A 165 7.25 9.82 -6.55
CA GLN A 165 8.32 10.28 -5.68
C GLN A 165 8.82 9.14 -4.78
N ASN A 166 7.92 8.42 -4.12
CA ASN A 166 8.28 7.27 -3.29
C ASN A 166 9.02 6.18 -4.08
N LEU A 167 8.63 5.95 -5.34
CA LEU A 167 9.29 4.99 -6.22
C LEU A 167 10.77 5.36 -6.44
N ILE A 168 11.06 6.65 -6.63
CA ILE A 168 12.42 7.13 -6.87
C ILE A 168 13.23 7.20 -5.58
N GLU A 169 12.63 7.67 -4.50
CA GLU A 169 13.27 7.72 -3.18
C GLU A 169 13.66 6.33 -2.67
N SER A 170 12.95 5.28 -3.13
CA SER A 170 13.33 3.89 -2.83
C SER A 170 14.66 3.46 -3.46
N TYR A 171 15.06 4.09 -4.57
CA TYR A 171 16.37 3.88 -5.17
C TYR A 171 17.44 4.73 -4.49
N GLY A 172 17.11 5.99 -4.18
CA GLY A 172 18.01 6.89 -3.46
C GLY A 172 17.42 8.29 -3.31
N ILE A 173 17.86 9.00 -2.27
CA ILE A 173 17.48 10.40 -2.04
C ILE A 173 18.38 11.30 -2.88
N ALA A 174 17.77 12.20 -3.64
CA ALA A 174 18.50 13.17 -4.47
C ALA A 174 19.28 14.17 -3.62
N THR A 175 20.41 14.64 -4.15
CA THR A 175 21.24 15.65 -3.47
C THR A 175 20.56 17.03 -3.48
N TYR A 176 21.03 17.92 -2.60
CA TYR A 176 20.38 19.22 -2.43
C TYR A 176 20.40 20.04 -3.73
N ARG A 177 19.21 20.47 -4.17
CA ARG A 177 18.96 21.22 -5.41
C ARG A 177 19.36 20.50 -6.71
N GLU A 178 19.45 19.17 -6.67
CA GLU A 178 19.56 18.37 -7.89
C GLU A 178 18.22 18.31 -8.65
N ALA A 179 18.28 18.19 -9.99
CA ALA A 179 17.09 17.97 -10.79
C ALA A 179 16.38 16.66 -10.39
N ASN A 180 15.13 16.77 -9.94
CA ASN A 180 14.37 15.62 -9.43
C ASN A 180 13.87 14.70 -10.57
N PRO A 181 14.23 13.39 -10.55
CA PRO A 181 13.75 12.44 -11.54
C PRO A 181 12.26 12.16 -11.58
N ALA A 182 11.54 12.50 -10.52
CA ALA A 182 10.13 12.16 -10.39
C ALA A 182 9.28 12.83 -11.44
N LEU A 183 9.66 14.03 -11.87
CA LEU A 183 8.87 14.80 -12.82
C LEU A 183 8.78 14.11 -14.18
N TYR A 184 9.90 13.60 -14.70
CA TYR A 184 9.90 12.90 -16.00
C TYR A 184 9.44 11.45 -15.87
N THR A 185 9.76 10.80 -14.76
CA THR A 185 9.33 9.41 -14.47
C THR A 185 7.79 9.27 -14.45
N ILE A 186 7.04 10.31 -14.11
CA ILE A 186 5.56 10.32 -14.19
C ILE A 186 5.05 9.85 -15.56
N ILE A 187 5.73 10.21 -16.65
CA ILE A 187 5.32 9.86 -18.02
C ILE A 187 6.18 8.73 -18.58
N THR A 188 7.51 8.82 -18.44
CA THR A 188 8.41 7.87 -19.08
C THR A 188 8.27 6.46 -18.52
N PHE A 189 8.05 6.30 -17.21
CA PHE A 189 7.92 4.97 -16.60
C PHE A 189 6.65 4.23 -17.06
N PRO A 190 5.43 4.81 -16.96
CA PRO A 190 4.24 4.17 -17.51
C PRO A 190 4.29 3.93 -19.02
N PHE A 191 4.94 4.81 -19.78
CA PHE A 191 5.10 4.65 -21.22
C PHE A 191 6.02 3.47 -21.59
N LEU A 192 7.17 3.33 -20.92
CA LEU A 192 8.07 2.18 -21.13
C LEU A 192 7.40 0.87 -20.71
N PHE A 193 6.66 0.88 -19.60
CA PHE A 193 5.82 -0.25 -19.20
C PHE A 193 4.84 -0.63 -20.31
N ALA A 194 4.16 0.35 -20.90
CA ALA A 194 3.17 0.12 -21.95
C ALA A 194 3.77 -0.47 -23.24
N ILE A 195 5.01 -0.13 -23.60
CA ILE A 195 5.69 -0.74 -24.76
C ILE A 195 5.91 -2.24 -24.53
N MET A 196 6.20 -2.64 -23.28
CA MET A 196 6.39 -4.04 -22.88
C MET A 196 5.06 -4.78 -22.70
N PHE A 197 4.06 -4.11 -22.14
CA PHE A 197 2.72 -4.63 -21.84
C PHE A 197 1.67 -4.09 -22.84
N GLY A 198 2.01 -4.09 -24.13
CA GLY A 198 1.19 -3.48 -25.17
C GLY A 198 0.04 -4.38 -25.63
N ASP A 199 -1.04 -4.45 -24.86
CA ASP A 199 -2.29 -5.14 -25.21
C ASP A 199 -3.47 -4.25 -24.81
N LEU A 200 -4.37 -3.97 -25.74
CA LEU A 200 -5.51 -3.10 -25.52
C LEU A 200 -6.49 -3.67 -24.49
N GLY A 201 -6.69 -4.99 -24.49
CA GLY A 201 -7.65 -5.68 -23.62
C GLY A 201 -7.17 -5.72 -22.17
N HIS A 202 -5.94 -6.16 -21.97
CA HIS A 202 -5.32 -6.16 -20.64
C HIS A 202 -5.09 -4.74 -20.11
N GLY A 203 -4.72 -3.79 -20.98
CA GLY A 203 -4.61 -2.38 -20.64
C GLY A 203 -5.93 -1.78 -20.15
N MET A 204 -7.06 -2.16 -20.78
CA MET A 204 -8.40 -1.74 -20.34
C MET A 204 -8.73 -2.28 -18.94
N ILE A 205 -8.39 -3.54 -18.64
CA ILE A 205 -8.59 -4.12 -17.30
C ILE A 205 -7.79 -3.36 -16.25
N LEU A 206 -6.50 -3.08 -16.52
CA LEU A 206 -5.65 -2.30 -15.62
C LEU A 206 -6.17 -0.87 -15.42
N PHE A 207 -6.64 -0.23 -16.48
CA PHE A 207 -7.24 1.10 -16.42
C PHE A 207 -8.50 1.09 -15.54
N LEU A 208 -9.41 0.14 -15.73
CA LEU A 208 -10.63 0.01 -14.92
C LEU A 208 -10.30 -0.23 -13.44
N LEU A 209 -9.32 -1.09 -13.14
CA LEU A 209 -8.86 -1.34 -11.78
C LEU A 209 -8.22 -0.09 -11.14
N GLY A 210 -7.38 0.63 -11.89
CA GLY A 210 -6.79 1.90 -11.46
C GLY A 210 -7.87 2.96 -11.20
N MET A 211 -8.84 3.08 -12.10
CA MET A 211 -9.95 4.03 -11.99
C MET A 211 -10.84 3.69 -10.78
N TRP A 212 -11.15 2.40 -10.57
CA TRP A 212 -11.90 1.92 -9.41
C TRP A 212 -11.23 2.34 -8.09
N MET A 213 -9.91 2.16 -7.95
CA MET A 213 -9.16 2.59 -6.77
C MET A 213 -9.15 4.10 -6.55
N VAL A 214 -9.14 4.89 -7.63
CA VAL A 214 -9.16 6.37 -7.55
C VAL A 214 -10.55 6.89 -7.17
N LEU A 215 -11.62 6.29 -7.68
CA LEU A 215 -13.00 6.71 -7.38
C LEU A 215 -13.41 6.37 -5.94
N TRP A 216 -13.05 5.18 -5.43
CA TRP A 216 -13.42 4.71 -4.09
C TRP A 216 -12.36 4.93 -3.01
N GLU A 217 -11.53 5.96 -3.16
CA GLU A 217 -10.37 6.18 -2.30
C GLU A 217 -10.70 6.24 -0.80
N LYS A 218 -11.75 6.98 -0.41
CA LYS A 218 -12.11 7.17 1.01
C LYS A 218 -12.53 5.88 1.71
N THR A 219 -13.09 4.94 0.96
CA THR A 219 -13.57 3.66 1.51
C THR A 219 -12.40 2.68 1.64
N LEU A 220 -11.52 2.67 0.63
CA LEU A 220 -10.41 1.72 0.50
C LEU A 220 -9.20 2.05 1.38
N ASP A 221 -9.05 3.30 1.81
CA ASP A 221 -7.97 3.76 2.71
C ASP A 221 -8.07 3.15 4.13
N LYS A 222 -9.21 2.53 4.48
CA LYS A 222 -9.41 1.90 5.79
C LYS A 222 -8.69 0.56 5.93
N ASN A 223 -8.40 -0.12 4.81
CA ASN A 223 -7.75 -1.42 4.82
C ASN A 223 -6.24 -1.24 5.05
N LYS A 224 -5.73 -1.85 6.13
CA LYS A 224 -4.33 -1.73 6.55
C LYS A 224 -3.46 -2.94 6.20
N GLU A 225 -3.91 -3.79 5.29
CA GLU A 225 -3.08 -4.88 4.80
C GLU A 225 -1.89 -4.33 4.01
N GLU A 226 -0.69 -4.85 4.26
CA GLU A 226 0.56 -4.31 3.71
C GLU A 226 0.59 -4.35 2.18
N ILE A 227 0.17 -5.48 1.59
CA ILE A 227 0.10 -5.65 0.13
C ILE A 227 -0.89 -4.63 -0.45
N TRP A 228 -2.07 -4.51 0.18
CA TRP A 228 -3.10 -3.56 -0.25
C TRP A 228 -2.60 -2.12 -0.21
N GLN A 229 -1.89 -1.73 0.85
CA GLN A 229 -1.33 -0.38 0.98
C GLN A 229 -0.31 -0.06 -0.11
N LEU A 230 0.52 -1.03 -0.52
CA LEU A 230 1.46 -0.85 -1.62
C LEU A 230 0.72 -0.55 -2.94
N PHE A 231 -0.26 -1.37 -3.30
CA PHE A 231 -1.06 -1.18 -4.53
C PHE A 231 -1.85 0.13 -4.49
N PHE A 232 -2.48 0.43 -3.36
CA PHE A 232 -3.26 1.66 -3.18
C PHE A 232 -2.38 2.92 -3.21
N GLY A 233 -1.16 2.85 -2.67
CA GLY A 233 -0.15 3.90 -2.78
C GLY A 233 0.25 4.18 -4.23
N GLY A 234 0.27 3.14 -5.07
CA GLY A 234 0.58 3.20 -6.50
C GLY A 234 -0.61 3.43 -7.43
N ARG A 235 -1.82 3.75 -6.93
CA ARG A 235 -3.05 3.80 -7.75
C ARG A 235 -2.95 4.69 -9.01
N TYR A 236 -2.29 5.83 -8.93
CA TYR A 236 -2.09 6.73 -10.07
C TYR A 236 -1.08 6.19 -11.08
N ILE A 237 -0.09 5.42 -10.62
CA ILE A 237 0.88 4.73 -11.49
C ILE A 237 0.14 3.67 -12.29
N ILE A 238 -0.69 2.85 -11.64
CA ILE A 238 -1.50 1.80 -12.29
C ILE A 238 -2.47 2.40 -13.30
N LEU A 239 -3.13 3.51 -12.95
CA LEU A 239 -4.02 4.24 -13.86
C LEU A 239 -3.29 4.68 -15.14
N LEU A 240 -2.12 5.32 -15.00
CA LEU A 240 -1.33 5.76 -16.15
C LEU A 240 -0.78 4.59 -16.96
N MET A 241 -0.32 3.51 -16.31
CA MET A 241 0.13 2.29 -16.99
C MET A 241 -1.00 1.68 -17.84
N GLY A 242 -2.23 1.67 -17.33
CA GLY A 242 -3.41 1.23 -18.10
C GLY A 242 -3.69 2.11 -19.32
N ILE A 243 -3.67 3.45 -19.16
CA ILE A 243 -3.91 4.39 -20.28
C ILE A 243 -2.85 4.22 -21.37
N PHE A 244 -1.56 4.20 -21.00
CA PHE A 244 -0.50 4.03 -21.99
C PHE A 244 -0.52 2.63 -22.62
N SER A 245 -0.84 1.58 -21.86
CA SER A 245 -0.97 0.20 -22.38
C SER A 245 -2.13 0.08 -23.37
N MET A 246 -3.25 0.76 -23.15
CA MET A 246 -4.31 0.86 -24.15
C MET A 246 -3.82 1.58 -25.42
N TYR A 247 -3.08 2.68 -25.29
CA TYR A 247 -2.50 3.38 -26.44
C TYR A 247 -1.52 2.51 -27.23
N THR A 248 -0.56 1.85 -26.58
CA THR A 248 0.41 0.98 -27.26
C THR A 248 -0.24 -0.28 -27.81
N GLY A 249 -1.22 -0.86 -27.11
CA GLY A 249 -2.02 -1.98 -27.60
C GLY A 249 -2.81 -1.64 -28.86
N PHE A 250 -3.34 -0.41 -28.94
CA PHE A 250 -3.96 0.10 -30.17
C PHE A 250 -2.95 0.26 -31.31
N VAL A 251 -1.74 0.79 -31.02
CA VAL A 251 -0.66 0.90 -32.02
C VAL A 251 -0.17 -0.47 -32.50
N TYR A 252 -0.07 -1.47 -31.61
CA TYR A 252 0.26 -2.85 -32.01
C TYR A 252 -0.90 -3.58 -32.66
N ASN A 253 -2.11 -3.02 -32.61
CA ASN A 253 -3.34 -3.63 -33.08
C ASN A 253 -3.56 -5.02 -32.48
N ASP A 254 -3.38 -5.12 -31.16
CA ASP A 254 -3.55 -6.37 -30.41
C ASP A 254 -4.57 -6.19 -29.28
N LEU A 255 -5.68 -6.91 -29.39
CA LEU A 255 -6.75 -7.01 -28.40
C LEU A 255 -6.92 -8.49 -28.03
N PHE A 256 -6.40 -8.92 -26.88
CA PHE A 256 -6.45 -10.33 -26.45
C PHE A 256 -5.96 -11.31 -27.52
N SER A 257 -4.84 -11.00 -28.19
CA SER A 257 -4.31 -11.77 -29.31
C SER A 257 -5.23 -11.83 -30.53
N LYS A 258 -6.02 -10.77 -30.77
CA LYS A 258 -6.83 -10.56 -31.98
C LYS A 258 -6.57 -9.16 -32.55
N GLY A 259 -6.46 -9.08 -33.88
CA GLY A 259 -6.34 -7.81 -34.59
C GLY A 259 -7.70 -7.17 -34.86
N MET A 260 -7.77 -5.84 -34.79
CA MET A 260 -8.96 -5.06 -35.11
C MET A 260 -8.84 -4.46 -36.52
N ASN A 261 -9.83 -4.70 -37.37
CA ASN A 261 -9.87 -4.13 -38.72
C ASN A 261 -10.71 -2.85 -38.75
N ILE A 262 -10.10 -1.71 -38.41
CA ILE A 262 -10.80 -0.41 -38.28
C ILE A 262 -10.78 0.38 -39.59
N PHE A 263 -9.63 0.44 -40.27
CA PHE A 263 -9.44 1.26 -41.48
C PHE A 263 -9.47 0.47 -42.80
N GLY A 264 -9.68 -0.85 -42.73
CA GLY A 264 -9.46 -1.74 -43.86
C GLY A 264 -7.98 -2.09 -44.02
N SER A 265 -7.71 -3.35 -44.40
CA SER A 265 -6.35 -3.81 -44.70
C SER A 265 -5.83 -3.17 -45.99
N ALA A 266 -4.54 -2.80 -46.00
CA ALA A 266 -3.85 -2.38 -47.22
C ALA A 266 -3.55 -3.56 -48.16
N TRP A 267 -3.54 -4.77 -47.61
CA TRP A 267 -3.38 -6.02 -48.36
C TRP A 267 -4.72 -6.54 -48.87
N SER A 268 -4.76 -6.94 -50.13
CA SER A 268 -5.89 -7.62 -50.77
C SER A 268 -5.47 -8.98 -51.31
N ILE A 269 -6.32 -9.99 -51.12
CA ILE A 269 -6.08 -11.34 -51.61
C ILE A 269 -6.67 -11.45 -53.03
N ASN A 270 -5.83 -11.40 -54.06
CA ASN A 270 -6.27 -11.47 -55.47
C ASN A 270 -6.18 -12.90 -56.07
N TYR A 271 -6.43 -13.93 -55.27
CA TYR A 271 -6.45 -15.33 -55.72
C TYR A 271 -7.87 -15.81 -56.01
N ASN A 272 -8.03 -16.67 -57.03
CA ASN A 272 -9.29 -17.35 -57.30
C ASN A 272 -9.68 -18.31 -56.16
N ALA A 273 -10.98 -18.48 -55.93
CA ALA A 273 -11.51 -19.32 -54.87
C ALA A 273 -11.00 -20.78 -54.93
N SER A 274 -10.80 -21.34 -56.13
CA SER A 274 -10.23 -22.68 -56.31
C SER A 274 -8.78 -22.78 -55.84
N THR A 275 -7.97 -21.73 -56.09
CA THR A 275 -6.56 -21.64 -55.70
C THR A 275 -6.40 -21.51 -54.19
N VAL A 276 -7.30 -20.78 -53.52
CA VAL A 276 -7.32 -20.62 -52.06
C VAL A 276 -7.70 -21.92 -51.35
N MET A 277 -8.63 -22.70 -51.93
CA MET A 277 -9.07 -23.96 -51.31
C MET A 277 -8.08 -25.12 -51.50
N THR A 278 -7.23 -25.06 -52.53
CA THR A 278 -6.27 -26.13 -52.85
C THR A 278 -4.94 -25.97 -52.11
N ASN A 279 -4.53 -24.72 -51.82
CA ASN A 279 -3.24 -24.43 -51.21
C ASN A 279 -3.39 -24.08 -49.73
N LYS A 280 -2.59 -24.73 -48.87
CA LYS A 280 -2.59 -24.47 -47.42
C LYS A 280 -1.94 -23.14 -47.04
N GLU A 281 -0.94 -22.70 -47.79
CA GLU A 281 -0.23 -21.45 -47.57
C GLU A 281 -0.06 -20.72 -48.90
N LEU A 282 -0.29 -19.40 -48.88
CA LEU A 282 -0.17 -18.52 -50.04
C LEU A 282 0.69 -17.32 -49.67
N GLN A 283 1.56 -16.91 -50.59
CA GLN A 283 2.46 -15.77 -50.39
C GLN A 283 2.02 -14.60 -51.27
N LEU A 284 1.64 -13.49 -50.64
CA LEU A 284 1.33 -12.24 -51.33
C LEU A 284 2.62 -11.54 -51.76
N ASN A 285 2.64 -10.95 -52.96
CA ASN A 285 3.79 -10.22 -53.46
C ASN A 285 3.63 -8.70 -53.19
N PRO A 286 4.56 -8.05 -52.46
CA PRO A 286 4.47 -6.60 -52.21
C PRO A 286 4.62 -5.74 -53.48
N GLY A 287 5.19 -6.28 -54.56
CA GLY A 287 5.37 -5.57 -55.83
C GLY A 287 4.24 -5.78 -56.85
N SER A 288 3.22 -6.56 -56.52
CA SER A 288 2.05 -6.81 -57.38
C SER A 288 0.84 -5.97 -56.92
N ILE A 289 -0.33 -6.24 -57.51
CA ILE A 289 -1.61 -5.61 -57.14
C ILE A 289 -2.16 -6.09 -55.77
N ASP A 290 -1.44 -7.00 -55.10
CA ASP A 290 -1.81 -7.58 -53.80
C ASP A 290 -1.60 -6.63 -52.62
N TYR A 291 -0.71 -5.65 -52.79
CA TYR A 291 -0.46 -4.59 -51.83
C TYR A 291 -0.92 -3.26 -52.41
N LYS A 292 -1.94 -2.64 -51.79
CA LYS A 292 -2.21 -1.23 -52.04
C LYS A 292 -1.03 -0.45 -51.49
N THR A 293 -0.44 0.41 -52.31
CA THR A 293 0.74 1.22 -51.96
C THR A 293 0.48 2.18 -50.78
N ASP A 294 -0.78 2.27 -50.32
CA ASP A 294 -1.20 3.03 -49.16
C ASP A 294 -0.80 2.34 -47.84
N ILE A 295 -0.23 3.12 -46.94
CA ILE A 295 0.22 2.67 -45.62
C ILE A 295 -1.00 2.62 -44.68
N TYR A 296 -1.07 1.61 -43.81
CA TYR A 296 -2.13 1.55 -42.79
C TYR A 296 -2.05 2.79 -41.88
N PRO A 297 -3.13 3.59 -41.74
CA PRO A 297 -3.04 4.92 -41.15
C PRO A 297 -2.54 4.98 -39.70
N VAL A 298 -2.92 4.02 -38.86
CA VAL A 298 -2.51 3.99 -37.44
C VAL A 298 -2.26 2.57 -36.97
N GLY A 299 -1.02 2.31 -36.53
CA GLY A 299 -0.63 1.02 -35.95
C GLY A 299 -0.24 -0.03 -36.99
N LEU A 300 -0.42 -1.30 -36.64
CA LEU A 300 -0.10 -2.43 -37.51
C LEU A 300 -1.30 -2.92 -38.30
N ASP A 301 -1.08 -3.25 -39.58
CA ASP A 301 -2.11 -3.82 -40.45
C ASP A 301 -2.65 -5.14 -39.86
N PRO A 302 -3.99 -5.31 -39.74
CA PRO A 302 -4.61 -6.52 -39.22
C PRO A 302 -4.18 -7.82 -39.91
N VAL A 303 -3.78 -7.77 -41.19
CA VAL A 303 -3.38 -8.96 -41.96
C VAL A 303 -2.17 -9.66 -41.35
N TRP A 304 -1.26 -8.91 -40.71
CA TRP A 304 -0.12 -9.50 -40.01
C TRP A 304 -0.53 -10.41 -38.87
N MET A 305 -1.72 -10.27 -38.29
CA MET A 305 -2.17 -11.16 -37.22
C MET A 305 -2.57 -12.55 -37.74
N LEU A 306 -3.01 -12.61 -39.01
CA LEU A 306 -3.40 -13.83 -39.71
C LEU A 306 -2.21 -14.52 -40.40
N ALA A 307 -1.16 -13.77 -40.71
CA ALA A 307 0.00 -14.26 -41.46
C ALA A 307 0.82 -15.30 -40.66
N THR A 308 1.32 -16.32 -41.36
CA THR A 308 2.20 -17.35 -40.78
C THR A 308 3.58 -16.78 -40.43
N ASN A 309 4.08 -15.83 -41.21
CA ASN A 309 5.37 -15.17 -41.04
C ASN A 309 5.33 -13.96 -40.08
N LYS A 310 4.25 -13.77 -39.29
CA LYS A 310 4.08 -12.62 -38.40
C LYS A 310 5.22 -12.41 -37.41
N ILE A 311 5.77 -13.51 -36.88
CA ILE A 311 6.81 -13.45 -35.84
C ILE A 311 8.08 -12.82 -36.40
N ILE A 312 8.44 -13.13 -37.64
CA ILE A 312 9.63 -12.60 -38.30
C ILE A 312 9.51 -11.08 -38.46
N PHE A 313 8.37 -10.60 -38.95
CA PHE A 313 8.10 -9.18 -39.11
C PHE A 313 8.05 -8.43 -37.77
N LEU A 314 7.24 -8.92 -36.82
CA LEU A 314 7.05 -8.27 -35.52
C LEU A 314 8.34 -8.22 -34.69
N ASN A 315 9.17 -9.26 -34.73
CA ASN A 315 10.44 -9.26 -34.00
C ASN A 315 11.41 -8.22 -34.57
N SER A 316 11.53 -8.13 -35.90
CA SER A 316 12.36 -7.11 -36.57
C SER A 316 11.88 -5.70 -36.23
N PHE A 317 10.57 -5.46 -36.25
CA PHE A 317 9.96 -4.20 -35.89
C PHE A 317 10.21 -3.83 -34.41
N LYS A 318 9.87 -4.72 -33.48
CA LYS A 318 9.98 -4.48 -32.04
C LYS A 318 11.44 -4.29 -31.59
N MET A 319 12.38 -5.03 -32.18
CA MET A 319 13.80 -4.88 -31.89
C MET A 319 14.33 -3.51 -32.32
N LYS A 320 13.96 -3.03 -33.52
CA LYS A 320 14.36 -1.69 -33.97
C LYS A 320 13.72 -0.59 -33.12
N LEU A 321 12.44 -0.76 -32.79
CA LEU A 321 11.70 0.18 -31.94
C LEU A 321 12.32 0.29 -30.53
N SER A 322 12.70 -0.84 -29.91
CA SER A 322 13.29 -0.84 -28.57
C SER A 322 14.65 -0.15 -28.53
N ILE A 323 15.48 -0.32 -29.56
CA ILE A 323 16.78 0.37 -29.68
C ILE A 323 16.56 1.89 -29.80
N ILE A 324 15.62 2.33 -30.64
CA ILE A 324 15.34 3.77 -30.82
C ILE A 324 14.90 4.41 -29.50
N PHE A 325 13.92 3.82 -28.80
CA PHE A 325 13.47 4.37 -27.51
C PHE A 325 14.55 4.30 -26.43
N GLY A 326 15.35 3.22 -26.39
CA GLY A 326 16.45 3.08 -25.44
C GLY A 326 17.50 4.18 -25.62
N VAL A 327 17.94 4.42 -26.85
CA VAL A 327 18.94 5.45 -27.16
C VAL A 327 18.40 6.85 -26.86
N VAL A 328 17.17 7.16 -27.27
CA VAL A 328 16.56 8.48 -26.99
C VAL A 328 16.42 8.73 -25.49
N HIS A 329 16.00 7.72 -24.71
CA HIS A 329 15.87 7.85 -23.26
C HIS A 329 17.23 8.06 -22.57
N MET A 330 18.26 7.31 -22.97
CA MET A 330 19.61 7.49 -22.41
C MET A 330 20.20 8.86 -22.75
N ILE A 331 20.04 9.32 -24.01
CA ILE A 331 20.50 10.66 -24.42
C ILE A 331 19.80 11.74 -23.59
N PHE A 332 18.48 11.62 -23.37
CA PHE A 332 17.74 12.54 -22.51
C PHE A 332 18.32 12.59 -21.08
N GLY A 333 18.65 11.44 -20.49
CA GLY A 333 19.29 11.38 -19.18
C GLY A 333 20.64 12.10 -19.13
N VAL A 334 21.47 11.93 -20.16
CA VAL A 334 22.76 12.63 -20.28
C VAL A 334 22.56 14.14 -20.44
N CYS A 335 21.57 14.58 -21.23
CA CYS A 335 21.25 16.00 -21.38
C CYS A 335 20.85 16.66 -20.05
N MET A 336 20.15 15.94 -19.15
CA MET A 336 19.80 16.46 -17.83
C MET A 336 21.02 16.73 -16.94
N SER A 337 22.12 16.02 -17.14
CA SER A 337 23.38 16.30 -16.45
C SER A 337 23.89 17.71 -16.76
N VAL A 338 23.72 18.20 -17.98
CA VAL A 338 24.13 19.57 -18.38
C VAL A 338 23.36 20.63 -17.59
N VAL A 339 22.06 20.39 -17.33
CA VAL A 339 21.22 21.29 -16.53
C VAL A 339 21.77 21.42 -15.11
N ASN A 340 22.14 20.30 -14.48
CA ASN A 340 22.75 20.29 -13.15
C ASN A 340 24.09 21.04 -13.14
N HIS A 341 25.00 20.75 -14.09
CA HIS A 341 26.31 21.41 -14.16
C HIS A 341 26.19 22.93 -14.33
N ASN A 342 25.24 23.38 -15.17
CA ASN A 342 24.97 24.80 -15.38
C ASN A 342 24.39 25.44 -14.11
N PHE A 343 23.46 24.77 -13.42
CA PHE A 343 22.87 25.25 -12.17
C PHE A 343 23.91 25.42 -11.06
N PHE A 344 24.78 24.43 -10.86
CA PHE A 344 25.87 24.49 -9.88
C PHE A 344 27.08 25.31 -10.35
N ARG A 345 27.02 25.92 -11.54
CA ARG A 345 28.10 26.72 -12.15
C ARG A 345 29.46 26.01 -12.17
N LYS A 346 29.46 24.68 -12.30
CA LYS A 346 30.68 23.88 -12.44
C LYS A 346 31.15 23.97 -13.90
N ARG A 347 31.82 25.08 -14.23
CA ARG A 347 32.57 25.22 -15.49
C ARG A 347 33.95 24.63 -15.25
N ILE A 348 34.26 23.54 -15.96
CA ILE A 348 35.61 22.97 -16.01
C ILE A 348 36.53 23.93 -16.74
#